data_AF-A0A8T8HRY7-F1
#
_entry.id   AF-A0A8T8HRY7-F1
#
_cell.length_a   1.000
_cell.length_b   1.000
_cell.length_c   1.000
_cell.angle_alpha   90.00
_cell.angle_beta   90.00
_cell.angle_gamma   90.00
#
_symmetry.space_group_name_H-M   'P 1'
#
loop_
_entity.id
_entity.type
_entity.pdbx_description
1 polymer ?
#
loop_
_entity_poly.entity_id
_entity_poly.type
_entity_poly.pdbx_seq_one_letter_code
_entity_poly.pdbx_strand_id
1 'polypeptide(L)'
;MGLREQALEPAQRAVGIFSELAETNPDTHLPNLAMSLNNLANRLAEVGRREQALEPAQRAVGIYSELAETNPDAYLPDFAMSLNNLAVNLAEVGRH
;
A
#
# COMPACT_ATOMS: atom_id res chain seq x y z
N MET A 1 1.84 15.25 19.64
CA MET A 1 1.83 14.12 18.69
C MET A 1 0.41 13.59 18.59
N GLY A 2 -0.19 13.63 17.41
CA GLY A 2 -1.57 13.18 17.20
C GLY A 2 -1.66 11.65 17.07
N LEU A 3 -2.83 11.07 17.36
CA LEU A 3 -3.08 9.63 17.17
C LEU A 3 -2.74 9.13 15.76
N ARG A 4 -2.75 10.01 14.76
CA ARG A 4 -2.36 9.72 13.36
C ARG A 4 -0.86 9.44 13.19
N GLU A 5 0.00 10.15 13.91
CA GLU A 5 1.45 9.87 13.90
C GLU A 5 1.75 8.54 14.60
N GLN A 6 1.02 8.21 15.66
CA GLN A 6 1.15 6.93 16.35
C GLN A 6 0.71 5.74 15.48
N ALA A 7 -0.20 5.97 14.51
CA ALA A 7 -0.66 4.93 13.59
C ALA A 7 0.36 4.57 12.50
N LEU A 8 1.41 5.38 12.29
CA LEU A 8 2.45 5.10 11.29
C LEU A 8 3.34 3.93 11.70
N GLU A 9 3.75 3.87 12.98
CA GLU A 9 4.67 2.84 13.44
C GLU A 9 4.07 1.42 13.27
N PRO A 10 2.81 1.13 13.69
CA PRO A 10 2.19 -0.15 13.41
C PRO A 10 2.07 -0.47 11.92
N ALA A 11 1.77 0.52 11.07
CA ALA A 11 1.66 0.31 9.62
C ALA A 11 3.02 -0.05 8.99
N GLN A 12 4.09 0.63 9.40
CA GLN A 12 5.45 0.33 8.96
C GLN A 12 5.89 -1.07 9.42
N ARG A 13 5.58 -1.44 10.66
CA ARG A 13 5.88 -2.78 11.20
C ARG A 13 5.14 -3.87 10.44
N ALA A 14 3.87 -3.66 10.10
CA ALA A 14 3.10 -4.62 9.30
C ALA A 14 3.74 -4.82 7.92
N VAL A 15 4.15 -3.74 7.24
CA VAL A 15 4.86 -3.83 5.95
C VAL A 15 6.17 -4.61 6.09
N GLY A 16 6.95 -4.36 7.14
CA GLY A 16 8.20 -5.09 7.39
C GLY A 16 7.97 -6.60 7.54
N ILE A 17 7.03 -6.99 8.42
CA ILE A 17 6.71 -8.40 8.66
C ILE A 17 6.21 -9.09 7.39
N PHE A 18 5.28 -8.47 6.66
CA PHE A 18 4.78 -9.07 5.41
C PHE A 18 5.81 -9.07 4.29
N SER A 19 6.80 -8.17 4.30
CA SER A 19 7.92 -8.22 3.35
C SER A 19 8.79 -9.45 3.61
N GLU A 20 9.21 -9.67 4.85
CA GLU A 20 10.00 -10.85 5.24
C GLU A 20 9.25 -12.17 4.94
N LEU A 21 7.94 -12.20 5.21
CA LEU A 21 7.11 -13.36 4.89
C LEU A 21 6.97 -13.57 3.37
N ALA A 22 6.84 -12.51 2.58
CA ALA A 22 6.76 -12.60 1.13
C ALA A 22 8.09 -13.04 0.48
N GLU A 23 9.24 -12.76 1.09
CA GLU A 23 10.53 -13.29 0.62
C GLU A 23 10.61 -14.81 0.73
N THR A 24 9.96 -15.40 1.74
CA THR A 24 9.96 -16.85 1.97
C THR A 24 8.82 -17.58 1.28
N ASN A 25 7.65 -16.96 1.17
CA ASN A 25 6.46 -17.54 0.56
C ASN A 25 5.59 -16.47 -0.12
N PRO A 26 6.01 -16.01 -1.33
CA PRO A 26 5.40 -14.86 -2.00
C PRO A 26 3.92 -15.07 -2.31
N ASP A 27 3.54 -16.22 -2.86
CA ASP A 27 2.16 -16.50 -3.28
C ASP A 27 1.13 -16.35 -2.15
N THR A 28 1.55 -16.62 -0.91
CA THR A 28 0.69 -16.53 0.28
C THR A 28 0.66 -15.14 0.89
N HIS A 29 1.78 -14.40 0.82
CA HIS A 29 1.95 -13.17 1.60
C HIS A 29 1.96 -11.88 0.77
N LEU A 30 2.15 -11.96 -0.55
CA LEU A 30 2.05 -10.81 -1.45
C LEU A 30 0.72 -10.05 -1.33
N PRO A 31 -0.46 -10.70 -1.26
CA PRO A 31 -1.73 -9.97 -1.08
C PRO A 31 -1.76 -9.16 0.21
N ASN A 32 -1.25 -9.72 1.31
CA ASN A 32 -1.21 -9.05 2.61
C ASN A 32 -0.15 -7.94 2.67
N LEU A 33 0.97 -8.11 1.97
CA LEU A 33 1.98 -7.07 1.80
C LEU A 33 1.40 -5.88 1.04
N ALA A 34 0.72 -6.11 -0.08
CA ALA A 34 0.10 -5.07 -0.89
C ALA A 34 -0.98 -4.29 -0.10
N MET A 35 -1.81 -4.99 0.67
CA MET A 35 -2.79 -4.36 1.56
C MET A 35 -2.11 -3.49 2.63
N SER A 36 -1.03 -3.97 3.23
CA SER A 36 -0.29 -3.24 4.27
C SER A 36 0.39 -2.00 3.72
N LEU A 37 0.91 -2.08 2.48
CA LEU A 37 1.48 -0.94 1.76
C LEU A 37 0.41 0.12 1.45
N ASN A 38 -0.77 -0.26 0.98
CA ASN A 38 -1.91 0.66 0.81
C ASN A 38 -2.26 1.38 2.12
N ASN A 39 -2.30 0.65 3.24
CA ASN A 39 -2.58 1.24 4.54
C ASN A 39 -1.48 2.22 4.98
N LEU A 40 -0.20 1.88 4.76
CA LEU A 40 0.90 2.79 5.06
C LEU A 40 0.84 4.07 4.23
N ALA A 41 0.55 3.97 2.92
CA ALA A 41 0.35 5.12 2.06
C ALA A 41 -0.74 6.05 2.59
N ASN A 42 -1.90 5.50 2.93
CA ASN A 42 -3.02 6.27 3.49
C ASN A 42 -2.65 6.97 4.80
N ARG A 43 -1.93 6.30 5.71
CA ARG A 43 -1.47 6.92 6.96
C ARG A 43 -0.44 8.03 6.73
N LEU A 44 0.46 7.87 5.77
CA LEU A 44 1.42 8.90 5.40
C LEU A 44 0.73 10.14 4.83
N ALA A 45 -0.28 9.97 3.98
CA ALA A 45 -1.10 11.06 3.48
C ALA A 45 -1.87 11.78 4.60
N GLU A 46 -2.47 11.03 5.52
CA GLU A 46 -3.24 11.57 6.67
C GLU A 46 -2.41 12.45 7.62
N VAL A 47 -1.11 12.21 7.72
CA VAL A 47 -0.16 13.04 8.50
C VAL A 47 0.52 14.13 7.66
N GLY A 48 0.10 14.31 6.41
CA GLY A 48 0.63 15.33 5.50
C GLY A 48 1.93 14.95 4.79
N ARG A 49 2.44 13.72 4.95
CA ARG A 49 3.65 13.21 4.29
C ARG A 49 3.34 12.61 2.92
N ARG A 50 2.71 13.41 2.07
CA ARG A 50 2.11 12.97 0.79
C ARG A 50 3.12 12.41 -0.21
N GLU A 51 4.28 13.03 -0.33
CA GLU A 51 5.36 12.51 -1.20
C GLU A 51 5.84 11.13 -0.75
N GLN A 52 5.94 10.91 0.56
CA GLN A 52 6.33 9.62 1.14
C GLN A 52 5.25 8.55 0.96
N ALA A 53 3.98 8.93 0.77
CA ALA A 53 2.88 8.00 0.51
C ALA A 53 2.93 7.39 -0.90
N LEU A 54 3.64 8.02 -1.85
CA LEU A 54 3.68 7.58 -3.24
C LEU A 54 4.40 6.24 -3.40
N GLU A 55 5.54 6.06 -2.75
CA GLU A 55 6.32 4.82 -2.84
C GLU A 55 5.51 3.58 -2.40
N PRO A 56 4.91 3.53 -1.19
CA PRO A 56 4.12 2.37 -0.79
C PRO A 56 2.86 2.18 -1.64
N ALA A 57 2.20 3.25 -2.09
CA ALA A 57 1.06 3.13 -2.99
C ALA A 57 1.44 2.51 -4.34
N GLN A 58 2.55 2.93 -4.94
CA GLN A 58 3.05 2.38 -6.21
C GLN A 58 3.45 0.91 -6.07
N ARG A 59 4.11 0.53 -4.97
CA ARG A 59 4.44 -0.88 -4.70
C ARG A 59 3.19 -1.74 -4.53
N ALA A 60 2.16 -1.23 -3.85
CA ALA A 60 0.89 -1.95 -3.70
C ALA A 60 0.21 -2.20 -5.07
N VAL A 61 0.17 -1.18 -5.93
CA VAL A 61 -0.34 -1.29 -7.30
C VAL A 61 0.42 -2.34 -8.11
N GLY A 62 1.76 -2.34 -8.03
CA GLY A 62 2.59 -3.33 -8.72
C GLY A 62 2.24 -4.76 -8.32
N ILE A 63 2.18 -5.02 -7.01
CA ILE A 63 1.86 -6.37 -6.49
C ILE A 63 0.44 -6.79 -6.90
N TYR A 64 -0.56 -5.91 -6.73
CA TYR A 64 -1.93 -6.25 -7.12
C TYR A 64 -2.09 -6.43 -8.64
N SER A 65 -1.28 -5.76 -9.45
CA SER A 65 -1.22 -5.99 -10.91
C SER A 65 -0.77 -7.42 -11.21
N GLU A 66 0.37 -7.85 -10.65
CA GLU A 66 0.91 -9.20 -10.84
C GLU A 66 -0.07 -10.29 -10.35
N LEU A 67 -0.71 -10.05 -9.21
CA LEU A 67 -1.74 -10.95 -8.67
C LEU A 67 -2.98 -11.02 -9.58
N ALA A 68 -3.44 -9.88 -10.11
CA ALA A 68 -4.57 -9.82 -11.02
C ALA A 68 -4.28 -10.46 -12.38
N GLU A 69 -3.03 -10.47 -12.85
CA GLU A 69 -2.63 -11.23 -14.03
C GLU A 69 -2.76 -12.74 -13.82
N THR A 70 -2.51 -13.21 -12.59
CA THR A 70 -2.55 -14.64 -12.24
C THR A 70 -3.95 -15.12 -11.88
N ASN A 71 -4.71 -14.33 -11.12
CA ASN A 71 -6.09 -14.65 -10.71
C ASN A 71 -6.96 -13.38 -10.74
N PRO A 72 -7.46 -12.99 -11.93
CA PRO A 72 -8.21 -11.75 -12.11
C PRO A 72 -9.45 -11.64 -11.23
N ASP A 73 -10.24 -12.72 -11.13
CA ASP A 73 -11.49 -12.72 -10.37
C ASP A 73 -11.27 -12.46 -8.87
N ALA A 74 -10.13 -12.90 -8.34
CA ALA A 74 -9.77 -12.68 -6.94
C ALA A 74 -9.22 -11.27 -6.69
N TYR A 75 -8.42 -10.71 -7.61
CA TYR A 75 -7.57 -9.55 -7.31
C TYR A 75 -7.85 -8.27 -8.11
N LEU A 76 -8.66 -8.32 -9.17
CA LEU A 76 -9.09 -7.10 -9.88
C LEU A 76 -9.77 -6.06 -8.97
N PRO A 77 -10.61 -6.44 -7.99
CA PRO A 77 -11.20 -5.46 -7.06
C PRO A 77 -10.15 -4.70 -6.24
N ASP A 78 -9.16 -5.42 -5.71
CA ASP A 78 -8.09 -4.82 -4.90
C ASP A 78 -7.12 -4.02 -5.77
N PHE A 79 -6.84 -4.48 -6.99
CA PHE A 79 -6.05 -3.73 -7.96
C PHE A 79 -6.70 -2.39 -8.29
N ALA A 80 -8.00 -2.38 -8.60
CA ALA A 80 -8.76 -1.14 -8.85
C ALA A 80 -8.74 -0.19 -7.63
N MET A 81 -8.88 -0.74 -6.42
CA MET A 81 -8.80 0.04 -5.19
C MET A 81 -7.40 0.65 -4.99
N SER A 82 -6.33 -0.11 -5.23
CA SER A 82 -4.95 0.39 -5.12
C SER A 82 -4.67 1.53 -6.12
N LEU A 83 -5.19 1.43 -7.35
CA LEU A 83 -5.09 2.49 -8.36
C LEU A 83 -5.84 3.76 -7.92
N ASN A 84 -7.03 3.63 -7.34
CA ASN A 84 -7.77 4.76 -6.79
C ASN A 84 -6.98 5.47 -5.67
N ASN A 85 -6.37 4.70 -4.76
CA ASN A 85 -5.55 5.27 -3.69
C ASN A 85 -4.32 5.99 -4.26
N LEU A 86 -3.63 5.41 -5.25
CA LEU A 86 -2.49 6.05 -5.91
C LEU A 86 -2.91 7.35 -6.62
N ALA A 87 -4.06 7.36 -7.30
CA ALA A 87 -4.58 8.56 -7.96
C ALA A 87 -4.88 9.69 -6.96
N VAL A 88 -5.47 9.37 -5.81
CA VAL A 88 -5.69 10.35 -4.73
C VAL A 88 -4.35 10.89 -4.22
N ASN A 89 -3.40 10.03 -3.89
CA ASN A 89 -2.08 10.46 -3.40
C ASN A 89 -1.36 11.38 -4.41
N LEU A 90 -1.37 11.04 -5.70
CA LEU A 90 -0.79 11.86 -6.76
C LEU A 90 -1.48 13.22 -6.89
N ALA A 91 -2.82 13.24 -6.84
CA ALA A 91 -3.58 14.49 -6.93
C ALA A 91 -3.31 15.41 -5.74
N GLU A 92 -3.05 14.86 -4.55
CA GLU A 92 -2.72 15.66 -3.38
C GLU A 92 -1.29 16.20 -3.39
N VAL A 93 -0.30 15.46 -3.94
CA VAL A 93 1.07 15.98 -4.14
C VAL A 93 1.09 17.13 -5.14
N GLY A 94 0.27 17.07 -6.19
CA GLY A 94 0.18 18.14 -7.20
C GLY A 94 -0.53 19.42 -6.74
N ARG A 95 -1.06 19.47 -5.50
CA ARG A 95 -1.73 20.66 -4.91
C ARG A 95 -0.82 21.49 -4.01
N HIS A 96 0.50 21.27 -4.07
CA HIS A 96 1.52 22.10 -3.43
C HIS A 96 1.90 23.31 -4.29
#